data_AF-A0A6J4LW02-F1
#
_entry.id   AF-A0A6J4LW02-F1
#
_cell.length_a   1.000
_cell.length_b   1.000
_cell.length_c   1.000
_cell.angle_alpha   90.00
_cell.angle_beta   90.00
_cell.angle_gamma   90.00
#
_symmetry.space_group_name_H-M   'P 1'
#
loop_
_entity.id
_entity.type
_entity.pdbx_description
1 polymer ?
#
loop_
_entity_poly.entity_id
_entity_poly.type
_entity_poly.pdbx_seq_one_letter_code
_entity_poly.pdbx_strand_id
1 'polypeptide(L)' 'MSREKQLLLRQLEGQRRHVLAMLEGLTDEQLRRPVLPSGWHCLGLVKHLALSDEHYWFRCVVAGESEDYFPTEPNGDWQV' A
#
# COMPACT_ATOMS: atom_id res chain seq x y z
N MET A 1 -13.89 -20.69 -6.28
CA MET A 1 -13.82 -19.21 -6.21
C MET A 1 -15.00 -18.64 -6.97
N SER A 2 -15.82 -17.76 -6.36
CA SER A 2 -16.96 -17.13 -7.05
C SER A 2 -16.49 -16.15 -8.15
N ARG A 3 -17.38 -15.82 -9.08
CA ARG A 3 -17.11 -14.88 -10.18
C ARG A 3 -16.74 -13.49 -9.65
N GLU A 4 -17.43 -13.05 -8.61
CA GLU A 4 -17.22 -11.77 -7.92
C GLU A 4 -15.82 -11.73 -7.31
N LYS A 5 -15.40 -12.81 -6.64
CA LYS A 5 -14.06 -12.89 -6.05
C LYS A 5 -12.97 -12.89 -7.11
N GLN A 6 -13.16 -13.56 -8.24
CA GLN A 6 -12.21 -13.50 -9.35
C GLN A 6 -12.12 -12.09 -9.95
N LEU A 7 -13.24 -11.39 -10.08
CA LEU A 7 -13.27 -10.01 -10.59
C LEU A 7 -12.52 -9.06 -9.64
N LEU A 8 -12.78 -9.16 -8.34
CA LEU A 8 -12.09 -8.39 -7.31
C LEU A 8 -10.58 -8.61 -7.37
N LEU A 9 -10.13 -9.87 -7.42
CA LEU A 9 -8.70 -10.18 -7.49
C LEU A 9 -8.04 -9.61 -8.74
N ARG A 10 -8.68 -9.72 -9.91
CA ARG A 10 -8.17 -9.10 -11.15
C ARG A 10 -8.07 -7.58 -11.03
N GLN A 11 -9.04 -6.93 -10.41
CA GLN A 11 -9.02 -5.48 -10.22
C GLN A 11 -7.88 -5.07 -9.29
N LEU A 12 -7.73 -5.74 -8.14
CA LEU A 12 -6.64 -5.48 -7.19
C LEU A 12 -5.26 -5.69 -7.84
N GLU A 13 -5.11 -6.76 -8.63
CA GLU A 13 -3.88 -7.00 -9.38
C GLU A 13 -3.59 -5.88 -10.40
N GLY A 14 -4.63 -5.38 -11.08
CA GLY A 14 -4.53 -4.22 -11.95
C GLY A 14 -4.07 -2.96 -11.21
N GLN A 15 -4.60 -2.69 -10.02
CA GLN A 15 -4.20 -1.54 -9.20
C GLN A 15 -2.74 -1.65 -8.75
N ARG A 16 -2.30 -2.82 -8.28
CA ARG A 16 -0.90 -3.04 -7.91
C ARG A 16 0.05 -2.78 -9.08
N ARG A 17 -0.25 -3.33 -10.26
CA ARG A 17 0.54 -3.09 -11.47
C ARG A 17 0.57 -1.61 -11.86
N HIS A 18 -0.57 -0.92 -11.76
CA HIS A 18 -0.65 0.50 -12.07
C HIS A 18 0.25 1.34 -11.16
N VAL A 19 0.21 1.09 -9.85
CA VAL A 19 1.07 1.78 -8.87
C VAL A 19 2.54 1.53 -9.16
N LEU A 20 2.93 0.27 -9.39
CA LEU A 20 4.33 -0.07 -9.70
C LEU A 20 4.80 0.57 -11.01
N ALA A 21 3.97 0.59 -12.04
CA ALA A 21 4.29 1.21 -13.32
C ALA A 21 4.53 2.73 -13.19
N MET A 22 3.84 3.43 -12.28
CA MET A 22 4.10 4.84 -12.01
C MET A 22 5.47 5.11 -11.36
N LEU A 23 6.07 4.09 -10.74
CA LEU A 23 7.36 4.19 -10.05
C LEU A 23 8.53 3.69 -10.89
N GLU A 24 8.26 3.11 -12.06
CA GLU A 24 9.30 2.61 -12.96
C GLU A 24 10.28 3.73 -13.38
N GLY A 25 11.57 3.42 -13.31
CA GLY A 25 12.63 4.36 -13.68
C GLY A 25 13.04 5.36 -12.59
N LEU A 26 12.36 5.40 -11.45
CA LEU A 26 12.78 6.21 -10.30
C LEU A 26 13.95 5.55 -9.56
N THR A 27 14.92 6.37 -9.13
CA THR A 27 16.00 5.93 -8.23
C THR A 27 15.50 5.79 -6.79
N ASP A 28 16.21 5.05 -5.94
CA ASP A 28 15.86 4.94 -4.51
C ASP A 28 15.84 6.31 -3.82
N GLU A 29 16.76 7.21 -4.17
CA GLU A 29 16.76 8.59 -3.69
C GLU A 29 15.46 9.33 -4.09
N GLN A 30 15.04 9.21 -5.35
CA GLN A 30 13.81 9.83 -5.83
C GLN A 30 12.56 9.24 -5.15
N LEU A 31 12.56 7.94 -4.85
CA LEU A 31 11.47 7.28 -4.13
C LEU A 31 11.34 7.73 -2.66
N ARG A 32 12.43 8.23 -2.07
CA ARG A 32 12.50 8.68 -0.68
C ARG A 32 12.44 10.19 -0.50
N ARG A 33 12.59 10.95 -1.59
CA ARG A 33 12.60 12.41 -1.54
C ARG A 33 11.17 12.96 -1.44
N PRO A 34 10.83 13.71 -0.38
CA PRO A 34 9.58 14.44 -0.33
C PRO A 34 9.56 15.54 -1.40
N VAL A 35 8.45 15.62 -2.16
CA VAL A 35 8.27 16.64 -3.20
C VAL A 35 7.23 17.69 -2.84
N LEU A 36 6.45 17.45 -1.78
CA LEU A 36 5.41 18.34 -1.26
C LEU A 36 5.65 18.64 0.24
N PRO A 37 5.09 19.76 0.76
CA PRO A 37 5.25 20.13 2.17
C PRO A 37 4.69 19.11 3.18
N SER A 38 3.89 18.14 2.77
CA SER A 38 3.41 17.07 3.67
C SER A 38 4.52 16.17 4.20
N GLY A 39 5.71 16.18 3.56
CA GLY A 39 6.80 15.27 3.94
C GLY A 39 6.70 13.90 3.28
N TRP A 40 5.62 13.63 2.54
CA TRP A 40 5.42 12.36 1.87
C TRP A 40 6.37 12.11 0.71
N HIS A 41 6.76 10.85 0.55
CA HIS A 41 7.53 10.36 -0.59
C HIS A 41 6.93 9.07 -1.15
N CYS A 42 7.24 8.75 -2.42
CA CYS A 42 6.62 7.65 -3.16
C CYS A 42 6.72 6.29 -2.45
N LEU A 43 7.84 6.01 -1.77
CA LEU A 43 7.96 4.76 -1.02
C LEU A 43 7.02 4.71 0.21
N GLY A 44 6.77 5.84 0.87
CA GLY A 44 5.79 5.94 1.93
C GLY A 44 4.38 5.60 1.42
N LEU A 45 4.05 6.02 0.19
CA LEU A 45 2.78 5.70 -0.46
C LEU A 45 2.62 4.20 -0.64
N VAL A 46 3.63 3.55 -1.21
CA VAL A 46 3.58 2.10 -1.46
C VAL A 46 3.40 1.34 -0.15
N LYS A 47 4.09 1.78 0.91
CA LYS A 47 3.92 1.19 2.24
C LYS A 47 2.49 1.37 2.76
N HIS A 48 1.91 2.56 2.63
CA HIS A 48 0.53 2.85 3.03
C HIS A 48 -0.47 1.96 2.27
N LEU A 49 -0.38 1.91 0.94
CA LEU A 49 -1.26 1.07 0.11
C LEU A 49 -1.15 -0.43 0.45
N ALA A 50 0.06 -0.90 0.78
CA ALA A 50 0.28 -2.30 1.12
C ALA A 50 -0.25 -2.66 2.52
N LEU A 51 -0.01 -1.79 3.51
CA LEU A 51 -0.30 -2.06 4.91
C LEU A 51 -1.70 -1.56 5.30
N SER A 52 -1.93 -0.25 5.29
CA SER A 52 -3.19 0.38 5.71
C SER A 52 -4.38 0.03 4.83
N ASP A 53 -4.15 -0.13 3.53
CA ASP A 53 -5.23 -0.42 2.60
C ASP A 53 -5.40 -1.93 2.41
N GLU A 54 -4.44 -2.60 1.78
CA GLU A 54 -4.67 -3.98 1.38
C GLU A 54 -4.60 -4.96 2.56
N HIS A 55 -3.55 -4.92 3.37
CA HIS A 55 -3.40 -5.85 4.49
C HIS A 55 -4.49 -5.64 5.53
N TYR A 56 -4.68 -4.41 6.00
CA TYR A 56 -5.64 -4.09 7.05
C TYR A 56 -7.07 -4.45 6.63
N TRP A 57 -7.56 -3.97 5.48
CA TRP A 57 -8.95 -4.23 5.09
C TRP A 57 -9.19 -5.70 4.75
N PHE A 58 -8.30 -6.37 4.01
CA PHE A 58 -8.57 -7.74 3.58
C PHE A 58 -8.23 -8.80 4.62
N ARG A 59 -7.15 -8.63 5.39
CA ARG A 59 -6.71 -9.63 6.36
C ARG A 59 -7.29 -9.36 7.74
N CYS A 60 -7.22 -8.12 8.23
CA CYS A 60 -7.72 -7.82 9.58
C CYS A 60 -9.23 -7.66 9.58
N VAL A 61 -9.79 -6.76 8.76
CA VAL A 61 -11.23 -6.49 8.78
C VAL A 61 -12.04 -7.64 8.17
N VAL A 62 -11.69 -8.10 6.97
CA VAL A 62 -12.47 -9.14 6.26
C VAL A 62 -12.15 -10.55 6.76
N ALA A 63 -10.88 -10.89 6.99
CA ALA A 63 -10.49 -12.24 7.40
C ALA A 63 -10.35 -12.42 8.92
N GLY A 64 -10.41 -11.34 9.71
CA GLY A 64 -10.35 -11.39 11.17
C GLY A 64 -8.96 -11.68 11.74
N GLU A 65 -7.89 -11.43 10.96
CA GLU A 65 -6.52 -11.62 11.40
C GLU A 65 -6.05 -10.52 12.38
N SER A 66 -5.03 -10.81 13.20
CA SER A 66 -4.49 -9.85 14.18
C SER A 66 -3.85 -8.62 13.52
N GLU A 67 -3.92 -7.48 14.21
CA GLU A 67 -3.30 -6.21 13.84
C GLU A 67 -1.88 -6.04 14.42
N ASP A 68 -1.38 -7.02 15.19
CA ASP A 68 -0.06 -6.95 15.85
C ASP A 68 1.12 -6.82 14.86
N TYR A 69 0.87 -7.06 13.57
CA TYR A 69 1.87 -6.91 12.51
C TYR A 69 2.16 -5.44 12.14
N PHE A 70 1.24 -4.51 12.39
CA PHE A 70 1.40 -3.13 11.91
C PHE A 70 2.46 -2.36 12.69
N PRO A 71 3.39 -1.69 12.01
CA PRO A 71 4.40 -0.89 12.68
C PRO A 71 3.75 0.31 13.37
N THR A 72 4.12 0.55 14.64
CA THR A 72 3.72 1.73 15.39
C THR A 72 4.63 2.92 15.09
N GLU A 73 4.28 4.11 15.60
CA GLU A 73 5.11 5.30 15.47
C GLU A 73 6.56 5.07 15.96
N PRO A 74 7.56 5.72 15.31
CA PRO A 74 7.44 6.66 14.19
C PRO A 74 7.29 5.98 12.82
N ASN A 75 7.30 4.65 12.77
CA ASN A 75 7.21 3.88 11.53
C ASN A 75 5.77 3.53 11.16
N GLY A 76 4.78 4.28 11.65
CA GLY A 76 3.38 4.11 11.24
C GLY A 76 3.22 4.27 9.73
N ASP A 77 2.30 3.53 9.13
CA ASP A 77 1.93 3.65 7.72
C ASP A 77 0.84 4.72 7.48
N TRP A 78 0.14 5.15 8.53
CA TRP A 78 -0.80 6.28 8.54
C TRP A 78 -0.13 7.65 8.37
N GLN A 79 1.19 7.71 8.47
CA GLN A 79 1.98 8.92 8.23
C GLN A 79 2.46 8.92 6.78
N VAL A 80 1.66 9.61 5.96
CA VAL A 80 1.82 9.76 4.52
C VAL A 80 2.37 11.15 4.25
#